data_AF-A0A5C6ETT4-F1
#
_entry.id   AF-A0A5C6ETT4-F1
#
_cell.length_a   1.000
_cell.length_b   1.000
_cell.length_c   1.000
_cell.angle_alpha   90.00
_cell.angle_beta   90.00
_cell.angle_gamma   90.00
#
_symmetry.space_group_name_H-M   'P 1'
#
loop_
_entity.id
_entity.type
_entity.pdbx_description
1 polymer ?
#
loop_
_entity_poly.entity_id
_entity_poly.type
_entity_poly.pdbx_seq_one_letter_code
_entity_poly.pdbx_strand_id
1 'polypeptide(L)'
;MDGPAGSGKSTVARMLAKRLGFKYLDTGAMYRALTWKALQDGVDLKDANALCQLMDQTIIRFQGRNDDLQIFVDGVNVTEKIRLPSVTNNVHYISNTPSVRQRMVKLQRTFASEGNIIAEGRDMGTVVFPHAEKKFFLDAEIEVRARRRYGEMNLPDSDVSYADVIKDIEIRDKRDTTRKNSPLMRSDDAIYLNTTKMSVEEVVSRICEELESVVKKQDF
;
A
#
# COMPACT_ATOMS: atom_id res chain seq x y z
N MET A 1 0.27 -8.62 1.17
CA MET A 1 -1.13 -8.45 0.76
C MET A 1 -1.19 -7.53 -0.45
N ASP A 2 -1.67 -8.05 -1.57
CA ASP A 2 -1.82 -7.30 -2.83
C ASP A 2 -3.29 -7.17 -3.21
N GLY A 3 -3.57 -6.28 -4.15
CA GLY A 3 -4.93 -6.04 -4.65
C GLY A 3 -5.20 -4.57 -5.02
N PRO A 4 -6.30 -4.31 -5.73
CA PRO A 4 -6.61 -2.99 -6.27
C PRO A 4 -6.98 -1.97 -5.20
N ALA A 5 -7.07 -0.69 -5.57
CA ALA A 5 -7.47 0.36 -4.63
C ALA A 5 -8.90 0.11 -4.10
N GLY A 6 -9.14 0.40 -2.81
CA GLY A 6 -10.46 0.22 -2.18
C GLY A 6 -10.82 -1.23 -1.80
N SER A 7 -9.94 -2.22 -2.02
CA SER A 7 -10.21 -3.61 -1.63
C SER A 7 -10.11 -3.90 -0.12
N GLY A 8 -9.89 -2.88 0.73
CA GLY A 8 -9.85 -3.03 2.19
C GLY A 8 -8.50 -3.49 2.77
N LYS A 9 -7.45 -3.63 1.94
CA LYS A 9 -6.12 -4.10 2.36
C LYS A 9 -5.54 -3.35 3.55
N SER A 10 -5.49 -2.02 3.52
CA SER A 10 -4.86 -1.23 4.60
C SER A 10 -5.53 -1.47 5.95
N THR A 11 -6.86 -1.57 5.97
CA THR A 11 -7.65 -1.84 7.19
C THR A 11 -7.40 -3.27 7.69
N VAL A 12 -7.53 -4.26 6.80
CA VAL A 12 -7.29 -5.68 7.14
C VAL A 12 -5.85 -5.91 7.60
N ALA A 13 -4.87 -5.35 6.89
CA ALA A 13 -3.45 -5.50 7.19
C ALA A 13 -3.08 -4.90 8.56
N ARG A 14 -3.63 -3.73 8.88
CA ARG A 14 -3.44 -3.08 10.19
C ARG A 14 -4.07 -3.89 11.32
N MET A 15 -5.29 -4.38 11.12
CA MET A 15 -5.98 -5.23 12.10
C MET A 15 -5.23 -6.55 12.34
N LEU A 16 -4.73 -7.19 11.27
CA LEU A 16 -3.90 -8.39 11.37
C LEU A 16 -2.60 -8.12 12.12
N ALA A 17 -1.89 -7.05 11.76
CA ALA A 17 -0.65 -6.67 12.45
C ALA A 17 -0.88 -6.46 13.95
N LYS A 18 -1.97 -5.76 14.31
CA LYS A 18 -2.38 -5.56 15.71
C LYS A 18 -2.70 -6.87 16.41
N ARG A 19 -3.51 -7.73 15.78
CA ARG A 19 -3.95 -9.02 16.35
C ARG A 19 -2.82 -10.01 16.55
N LEU A 20 -1.83 -10.02 15.66
CA LEU A 20 -0.70 -10.95 15.68
C LEU A 20 0.56 -10.37 16.36
N GLY A 21 0.55 -9.09 16.72
CA GLY A 21 1.73 -8.39 17.24
C GLY A 21 2.83 -8.17 16.20
N PHE A 22 2.51 -8.24 14.91
CA PHE A 22 3.46 -8.08 13.80
C PHE A 22 3.66 -6.61 13.46
N LYS A 23 4.76 -6.28 12.78
CA LYS A 23 4.95 -4.95 12.18
C LYS A 23 3.97 -4.76 11.03
N TYR A 24 3.57 -3.51 10.77
CA TYR A 24 2.73 -3.13 9.64
C TYR A 24 3.53 -2.27 8.66
N LEU A 25 3.46 -2.59 7.36
CA LEU A 25 4.11 -1.83 6.29
C LEU A 25 3.10 -1.43 5.22
N ASP A 26 2.75 -0.14 5.19
CA ASP A 26 2.04 0.52 4.10
C ASP A 26 3.05 0.98 3.05
N THR A 27 3.28 0.15 2.02
CA THR A 27 4.22 0.52 0.95
C THR A 27 3.70 1.67 0.10
N GLY A 28 2.37 1.81 -0.02
CA GLY A 28 1.76 2.93 -0.73
C GLY A 28 2.10 4.27 -0.08
N ALA A 29 2.15 4.30 1.24
CA ALA A 29 2.53 5.51 1.98
C ALA A 29 3.99 5.90 1.76
N MET A 30 4.90 4.94 1.55
CA MET A 30 6.30 5.25 1.19
C MET A 30 6.41 5.95 -0.16
N TYR A 31 5.69 5.44 -1.18
CA TYR A 31 5.66 6.10 -2.49
C TYR A 31 5.04 7.51 -2.39
N ARG A 32 3.97 7.67 -1.60
CA ARG A 32 3.36 8.98 -1.35
C ARG A 32 4.26 9.93 -0.56
N ALA A 33 5.06 9.41 0.37
CA ALA A 33 6.04 10.20 1.12
C ALA A 33 7.11 10.80 0.21
N LEU A 34 7.68 9.99 -0.69
CA LEU A 34 8.63 10.48 -1.69
C LEU A 34 7.97 11.44 -2.70
N THR A 35 6.70 11.18 -3.08
CA THR A 35 5.93 12.09 -3.94
C THR A 35 5.73 13.44 -3.27
N TRP A 36 5.33 13.45 -1.99
CA TRP A 36 5.19 14.67 -1.21
C TRP A 36 6.49 15.45 -1.16
N LYS A 37 7.62 14.77 -0.87
CA LYS A 37 8.95 15.37 -0.82
C LYS A 37 9.33 16.01 -2.15
N ALA A 38 9.13 15.31 -3.27
CA ALA A 38 9.41 15.83 -4.60
C ALA A 38 8.58 17.09 -4.92
N LEU A 39 7.31 17.11 -4.52
CA LEU A 39 6.45 18.27 -4.69
C LEU A 39 6.86 19.46 -3.81
N GLN A 40 7.32 19.22 -2.58
CA GLN A 40 7.82 20.29 -1.70
C GLN A 40 9.11 20.91 -2.24
N ASP A 41 10.01 20.08 -2.76
CA ASP A 41 11.32 20.50 -3.25
C ASP A 41 11.28 20.99 -4.71
N GLY A 42 10.11 20.98 -5.36
CA GLY A 42 9.94 21.42 -6.75
C GLY A 42 10.64 20.53 -7.78
N VAL A 43 10.88 19.25 -7.44
CA VAL A 43 11.52 18.28 -8.33
C VAL A 43 10.54 17.87 -9.42
N ASP A 44 11.01 17.86 -10.67
CA ASP A 44 10.21 17.34 -11.79
C ASP A 44 9.96 15.84 -11.59
N LEU A 45 8.68 15.47 -11.41
CA LEU A 45 8.24 14.10 -11.23
C LEU A 45 8.47 13.22 -12.47
N LYS A 46 8.79 13.81 -13.62
CA LYS A 46 9.14 13.08 -14.85
C LYS A 46 10.64 12.85 -15.00
N ASP A 47 11.47 13.49 -14.20
CA ASP A 47 12.93 13.29 -14.20
C ASP A 47 13.33 12.15 -13.27
N ALA A 48 13.55 10.98 -13.86
CA ALA A 48 13.95 9.78 -13.12
C ALA A 48 15.28 9.94 -12.36
N ASN A 49 16.22 10.74 -12.87
CA ASN A 49 17.52 10.96 -12.23
C ASN A 49 17.37 11.87 -11.02
N ALA A 50 16.63 12.97 -11.16
CA ALA A 50 16.34 13.89 -10.07
C ALA A 50 15.57 13.17 -8.94
N LEU A 51 14.59 12.32 -9.27
CA LEU A 51 13.87 11.51 -8.29
C LEU A 51 14.77 10.50 -7.55
N CYS A 52 15.74 9.92 -8.23
CA CYS A 52 16.71 9.01 -7.59
C CYS A 52 17.62 9.77 -6.62
N GLN A 53 18.14 10.92 -7.03
CA GLN A 53 18.96 11.77 -6.17
C GLN A 53 18.19 12.23 -4.93
N LEU A 54 16.94 12.65 -5.12
CA LEU A 54 16.04 13.00 -4.02
C LEU A 54 15.86 11.83 -3.06
N MET A 55 15.57 10.65 -3.59
CA MET A 55 15.39 9.45 -2.78
C MET A 55 16.64 9.07 -1.98
N ASP A 56 17.83 9.17 -2.59
CA ASP A 56 19.11 8.84 -1.96
C ASP A 56 19.44 9.80 -0.79
N GLN A 57 18.84 11.00 -0.78
CA GLN A 57 19.01 12.01 0.26
C GLN A 57 17.85 12.07 1.27
N THR A 58 16.75 11.37 1.00
CA THR A 58 15.52 11.45 1.80
C THR A 58 15.46 10.32 2.83
N ILE A 59 15.19 10.66 4.08
CA ILE A 59 14.99 9.70 5.16
C ILE A 59 13.48 9.54 5.43
N ILE A 60 12.93 8.38 5.08
CA ILE A 60 11.54 8.00 5.41
C ILE A 60 11.56 7.13 6.66
N ARG A 61 10.85 7.56 7.71
CA ARG A 61 10.70 6.80 8.97
C ARG A 61 9.25 6.53 9.28
N PHE A 62 9.00 5.33 9.77
CA PHE A 62 7.75 4.94 10.39
C PHE A 62 7.95 4.94 11.90
N GLN A 63 7.10 5.65 12.63
CA GLN A 63 7.15 5.75 14.08
C GLN A 63 5.79 5.39 14.68
N GLY A 64 5.79 4.67 15.79
CA GLY A 64 4.56 4.12 16.38
C GLY A 64 4.22 2.73 15.85
N ARG A 65 3.04 2.23 16.24
CA ARG A 65 2.52 0.93 15.82
C ARG A 65 1.02 1.04 15.54
N ASN A 66 0.53 0.21 14.61
CA ASN A 66 -0.90 0.05 14.33
C ASN A 66 -1.61 1.39 14.05
N ASP A 67 -2.52 1.79 14.94
CA ASP A 67 -3.35 2.99 14.79
C ASP A 67 -2.57 4.30 15.03
N ASP A 68 -1.44 4.22 15.72
CA ASP A 68 -0.54 5.36 15.98
C ASP A 68 0.64 5.39 14.99
N LEU A 69 0.57 4.64 13.88
CA LEU A 69 1.64 4.62 12.88
C LEU A 69 1.71 5.97 12.15
N GLN A 70 2.74 6.74 12.47
CA GLN A 70 3.07 8.01 11.86
C GLN A 70 4.21 7.87 10.88
N ILE A 71 4.21 8.71 9.85
CA ILE A 71 5.20 8.72 8.78
C ILE A 71 5.92 10.06 8.79
N PHE A 72 7.24 9.98 8.84
CA PHE A 72 8.12 11.14 8.83
C PHE A 72 9.00 11.12 7.59
N VAL A 73 9.20 12.30 7.01
CA VAL A 73 10.14 12.56 5.91
C VAL A 73 11.09 13.64 6.39
N ASP A 74 12.38 13.31 6.51
CA ASP A 74 13.42 14.23 7.00
C ASP A 74 13.05 14.89 8.34
N GLY A 75 12.42 14.13 9.22
CA GLY A 75 11.96 14.60 10.54
C GLY A 75 10.62 15.35 10.55
N VAL A 76 10.01 15.62 9.39
CA VAL A 76 8.69 16.26 9.28
C VAL A 76 7.60 15.18 9.30
N ASN A 77 6.61 15.31 10.18
CA ASN A 77 5.42 14.44 10.15
C ASN A 77 4.59 14.74 8.89
N VAL A 78 4.42 13.73 8.04
CA VAL A 78 3.70 13.82 6.77
C VAL A 78 2.47 12.91 6.72
N THR A 79 2.11 12.25 7.83
CA THR A 79 1.06 11.21 7.90
C THR A 79 -0.25 11.61 7.19
N GLU A 80 -0.72 12.84 7.44
CA GLU A 80 -1.91 13.38 6.76
C GLU A 80 -1.58 14.00 5.39
N LYS A 81 -0.43 14.66 5.28
CA LYS A 81 0.00 15.36 4.06
C LYS A 81 0.12 14.43 2.86
N ILE A 82 0.58 13.20 3.07
CA ILE A 82 0.70 12.20 2.00
C ILE A 82 -0.64 11.71 1.47
N ARG A 83 -1.76 11.99 2.17
CA ARG A 83 -3.11 11.59 1.76
C ARG A 83 -3.81 12.65 0.91
N LEU A 84 -3.23 13.85 0.80
CA LEU A 84 -3.81 14.95 0.04
C LEU A 84 -3.97 14.59 -1.45
N PRO A 85 -5.00 15.12 -2.14
CA PRO A 85 -5.20 14.90 -3.57
C PRO A 85 -3.97 15.24 -4.42
N SER A 86 -3.27 16.33 -4.09
CA SER A 86 -2.04 16.74 -4.78
C SER A 86 -0.95 15.65 -4.77
N VAL A 87 -0.82 14.89 -3.68
CA VAL A 87 0.13 13.79 -3.57
C VAL A 87 -0.42 12.53 -4.23
N THR A 88 -1.64 12.14 -3.89
CA THR A 88 -2.24 10.88 -4.37
C THR A 88 -2.45 10.86 -5.87
N ASN A 89 -2.73 12.00 -6.50
CA ASN A 89 -2.87 12.10 -7.96
C ASN A 89 -1.52 12.00 -8.69
N ASN A 90 -0.42 12.34 -8.03
CA ASN A 90 0.92 12.39 -8.62
C ASN A 90 1.81 11.18 -8.26
N VAL A 91 1.39 10.32 -7.33
CA VAL A 91 2.18 9.15 -6.88
C VAL A 91 2.58 8.19 -8.02
N HIS A 92 1.79 8.15 -9.09
CA HIS A 92 2.03 7.28 -10.23
C HIS A 92 3.33 7.60 -10.97
N TYR A 93 3.82 8.84 -10.94
CA TYR A 93 5.12 9.20 -11.52
C TYR A 93 6.27 8.49 -10.80
N ILE A 94 6.19 8.45 -9.47
CA ILE A 94 7.19 7.79 -8.62
C ILE A 94 7.06 6.27 -8.76
N SER A 95 5.84 5.74 -8.65
CA SER A 95 5.61 4.29 -8.63
C SER A 95 5.81 3.62 -9.99
N ASN A 96 5.84 4.37 -11.10
CA ASN A 96 6.14 3.85 -12.44
C ASN A 96 7.61 3.97 -12.85
N THR A 97 8.43 4.72 -12.09
CA THR A 97 9.85 4.94 -12.41
C THR A 97 10.72 3.75 -11.93
N PRO A 98 11.32 2.93 -12.82
CA PRO A 98 11.98 1.69 -12.42
C PRO A 98 13.15 1.87 -11.45
N SER A 99 14.00 2.87 -11.69
CA SER A 99 15.18 3.17 -10.87
C SER A 99 14.80 3.60 -9.45
N VAL A 100 13.69 4.31 -9.29
CA VAL A 100 13.12 4.67 -7.99
C VAL A 100 12.50 3.45 -7.31
N ARG A 101 11.73 2.63 -8.06
CA ARG A 101 11.17 1.39 -7.52
C ARG A 101 12.25 0.45 -6.98
N GLN A 102 13.36 0.27 -7.69
CA GLN A 102 14.45 -0.59 -7.24
C GLN A 102 14.99 -0.17 -5.87
N ARG A 103 15.16 1.13 -5.63
CA ARG A 103 15.57 1.68 -4.33
C ARG A 103 14.48 1.52 -3.27
N MET A 104 13.22 1.75 -3.64
CA MET A 104 12.06 1.59 -2.75
C MET A 104 11.90 0.15 -2.27
N VAL A 105 12.10 -0.83 -3.15
CA VAL A 105 12.08 -2.26 -2.77
C VAL A 105 13.19 -2.59 -1.78
N LYS A 106 14.39 -2.05 -1.95
CA LYS A 106 15.48 -2.22 -0.97
C LYS A 106 15.06 -1.69 0.40
N LEU A 107 14.53 -0.47 0.46
CA LEU A 107 14.08 0.15 1.71
C LEU A 107 12.94 -0.65 2.38
N GLN A 108 11.98 -1.13 1.59
CA GLN A 108 10.88 -1.99 2.08
C GLN A 108 11.41 -3.29 2.69
N ARG A 109 12.38 -3.94 2.04
CA ARG A 109 13.02 -5.16 2.55
C ARG A 109 13.83 -4.90 3.81
N THR A 110 14.53 -3.77 3.89
CA THR A 110 15.21 -3.37 5.13
C THR A 110 14.22 -3.20 6.27
N PHE A 111 13.07 -2.58 6.04
CA PHE A 111 12.03 -2.42 7.06
C PHE A 111 11.46 -3.77 7.53
N ALA A 112 11.39 -4.75 6.62
CA ALA A 112 10.92 -6.10 6.87
C ALA A 112 12.01 -7.08 7.35
N SER A 113 13.27 -6.65 7.50
CA SER A 113 14.39 -7.55 7.82
C SER A 113 14.38 -8.09 9.25
N GLU A 114 13.63 -7.45 10.14
CA GLU A 114 13.55 -7.82 11.55
C GLU A 114 12.11 -8.13 11.99
N GLY A 115 11.88 -9.38 12.34
CA GLY A 115 10.61 -9.87 12.88
C GLY A 115 9.52 -10.06 11.84
N ASN A 116 8.34 -10.46 12.31
CA ASN A 116 7.20 -10.74 11.45
C ASN A 116 6.51 -9.44 11.00
N ILE A 117 6.10 -9.39 9.74
CA ILE A 117 5.51 -8.21 9.12
C ILE A 117 4.27 -8.53 8.27
N ILE A 118 3.28 -7.66 8.34
CA ILE A 118 2.19 -7.58 7.38
C ILE A 118 2.46 -6.41 6.44
N ALA A 119 2.87 -6.71 5.22
CA ALA A 119 3.10 -5.73 4.17
C ALA A 119 1.92 -5.66 3.19
N GLU A 120 1.45 -4.46 2.86
CA GLU A 120 0.39 -4.25 1.87
C GLU A 120 0.82 -3.34 0.70
N GLY A 121 0.32 -3.64 -0.49
CA GLY A 121 0.72 -2.94 -1.70
C GLY A 121 0.05 -3.46 -2.98
N ARG A 122 0.83 -3.55 -4.07
CA ARG A 122 0.39 -4.01 -5.39
C ARG A 122 1.21 -5.18 -5.95
N ASP A 123 2.47 -5.29 -5.54
CA ASP A 123 3.43 -6.28 -6.02
C ASP A 123 4.27 -6.86 -4.87
N MET A 124 3.67 -6.97 -3.67
CA MET A 124 4.32 -7.50 -2.48
C MET A 124 4.69 -8.96 -2.65
N GLY A 125 3.76 -9.81 -3.09
CA GLY A 125 3.98 -11.25 -3.26
C GLY A 125 4.73 -11.64 -4.53
N THR A 126 4.81 -10.72 -5.52
CA THR A 126 5.44 -10.98 -6.82
C THR A 126 6.84 -10.39 -6.95
N VAL A 127 7.10 -9.24 -6.33
CA VAL A 127 8.36 -8.48 -6.52
C VAL A 127 9.06 -8.19 -5.20
N VAL A 128 8.36 -7.63 -4.22
CA VAL A 128 9.01 -7.15 -2.98
C VAL A 128 9.42 -8.33 -2.10
N PHE A 129 8.49 -9.25 -1.84
CA PHE A 129 8.63 -10.42 -0.99
C PHE A 129 8.18 -11.69 -1.75
N PRO A 130 8.90 -12.09 -2.82
CA PRO A 130 8.55 -13.27 -3.61
C PRO A 130 8.63 -14.58 -2.81
N HIS A 131 9.34 -14.57 -1.69
CA HIS A 131 9.48 -15.69 -0.75
C HIS A 131 8.67 -15.51 0.54
N ALA A 132 7.68 -14.61 0.55
CA ALA A 132 6.78 -14.48 1.70
C ALA A 132 6.08 -15.81 1.99
N GLU A 133 6.06 -16.23 3.26
CA GLU A 133 5.45 -17.51 3.69
C GLU A 133 3.97 -17.62 3.32
N LYS A 134 3.25 -16.49 3.36
CA LYS A 134 1.85 -16.40 2.97
C LYS A 134 1.61 -15.14 2.14
N LYS A 135 0.90 -15.32 1.03
CA LYS A 135 0.54 -14.26 0.09
C LYS A 135 -0.97 -14.25 -0.06
N PHE A 136 -1.55 -13.05 -0.02
CA PHE A 136 -2.98 -12.85 -0.17
C PHE A 136 -3.22 -11.78 -1.22
N PHE A 137 -4.18 -12.03 -2.09
CA PHE A 137 -4.67 -11.06 -3.07
C PHE A 137 -6.13 -10.74 -2.76
N LEU A 138 -6.38 -9.53 -2.29
CA LEU A 138 -7.71 -9.06 -1.89
C LEU A 138 -8.35 -8.27 -3.02
N ASP A 139 -9.54 -8.67 -3.40
CA ASP A 139 -10.34 -8.00 -4.42
C ASP A 139 -11.76 -7.71 -3.94
N ALA A 140 -12.49 -6.86 -4.67
CA ALA A 140 -13.91 -6.61 -4.50
C ALA A 140 -14.50 -5.97 -5.76
N GLU A 141 -15.82 -6.09 -5.93
CA GLU A 141 -16.56 -5.38 -6.97
C GLU A 141 -16.30 -3.86 -6.92
N ILE A 142 -16.24 -3.22 -8.09
CA ILE A 142 -15.85 -1.82 -8.25
C ILE A 142 -16.75 -0.89 -7.42
N GLU A 143 -18.05 -1.19 -7.36
CA GLU A 143 -19.05 -0.44 -6.60
C GLU A 143 -18.76 -0.53 -5.09
N VAL A 144 -18.40 -1.72 -4.59
CA VAL A 144 -18.04 -1.90 -3.19
C VAL A 144 -16.76 -1.13 -2.85
N ARG A 145 -15.76 -1.16 -3.74
CA ARG A 145 -14.51 -0.43 -3.58
C ARG A 145 -14.72 1.09 -3.62
N ALA A 146 -15.56 1.56 -4.52
CA ALA A 146 -15.96 2.97 -4.62
C ALA A 146 -16.69 3.43 -3.36
N ARG A 147 -17.67 2.66 -2.87
CA ARG A 147 -18.40 2.96 -1.63
C ARG A 147 -17.46 3.04 -0.42
N ARG A 148 -16.54 2.09 -0.27
CA ARG A 148 -15.53 2.09 0.80
C ARG A 148 -14.64 3.35 0.70
N ARG A 149 -14.11 3.63 -0.49
CA ARG A 149 -13.25 4.79 -0.73
C ARG A 149 -13.97 6.12 -0.50
N TYR A 150 -15.22 6.22 -0.93
CA TYR A 150 -16.08 7.39 -0.70
C TYR A 150 -16.32 7.61 0.79
N GLY A 151 -16.53 6.55 1.57
CA GLY A 151 -16.67 6.66 3.04
C GLY A 151 -15.38 7.02 3.79
N GLU A 152 -14.20 6.72 3.23
CA GLU A 152 -12.90 7.13 3.79
C GLU A 152 -12.56 8.60 3.48
N MET A 153 -13.23 9.17 2.48
CA MET A 153 -13.04 10.55 2.09
C MET A 153 -13.84 11.44 3.07
N ASN A 154 -13.15 12.07 4.02
CA ASN A 154 -13.72 13.13 4.87
C ASN A 154 -13.95 14.41 4.03
N LEU A 155 -14.80 14.31 3.01
CA LEU A 155 -15.12 15.40 2.11
C LEU A 155 -16.24 16.26 2.71
N PRO A 156 -16.11 17.60 2.66
CA PRO A 156 -17.27 18.47 2.66
C PRO A 156 -18.18 18.08 1.49
N ASP A 157 -19.51 18.24 1.63
CA ASP A 157 -20.56 17.74 0.72
C ASP A 157 -20.49 18.21 -0.76
N SER A 158 -19.45 18.92 -1.24
CA SER A 158 -19.47 19.63 -2.51
C SER A 158 -18.48 19.22 -3.61
N ASP A 159 -17.42 18.42 -3.37
CA ASP A 159 -16.28 18.44 -4.32
C ASP A 159 -16.06 17.19 -5.18
N VAL A 160 -16.57 16.01 -4.80
CA VAL A 160 -16.35 14.77 -5.59
C VAL A 160 -17.59 13.90 -5.56
N SER A 161 -18.14 13.57 -6.74
CA SER A 161 -19.31 12.68 -6.81
C SER A 161 -18.90 11.19 -6.66
N TYR A 162 -19.85 10.35 -6.28
CA TYR A 162 -19.64 8.89 -6.27
C TYR A 162 -19.19 8.35 -7.63
N ALA A 163 -19.71 8.91 -8.73
CA ALA A 163 -19.31 8.57 -10.09
C ALA A 163 -17.84 8.94 -10.38
N ASP A 164 -17.37 10.08 -9.86
CA ASP A 164 -15.97 10.49 -9.99
C ASP A 164 -15.04 9.53 -9.24
N VAL A 165 -15.46 9.02 -8.06
CA VAL A 165 -14.70 8.02 -7.31
C VAL A 165 -14.60 6.70 -8.07
N ILE A 166 -15.69 6.22 -8.68
CA ILE A 166 -15.65 5.02 -9.54
C ILE A 166 -14.63 5.23 -10.65
N LYS A 167 -14.72 6.35 -11.38
CA LYS A 167 -13.83 6.66 -12.50
C LYS A 167 -12.36 6.77 -12.08
N ASP A 168 -12.08 7.39 -10.92
CA ASP A 168 -10.73 7.44 -10.33
C ASP A 168 -10.19 6.04 -10.05
N ILE A 169 -11.02 5.15 -9.49
CA ILE A 169 -10.61 3.76 -9.22
C ILE A 169 -10.34 3.02 -10.53
N GLU A 170 -11.20 3.11 -11.54
CA GLU A 170 -11.01 2.45 -12.83
C GLU A 170 -9.70 2.90 -13.51
N ILE A 171 -9.42 4.21 -13.50
CA ILE A 171 -8.18 4.76 -14.04
C ILE A 171 -6.97 4.19 -13.29
N ARG A 172 -7.04 4.11 -11.96
CA ARG A 172 -5.96 3.56 -11.12
C ARG A 172 -5.77 2.08 -11.35
N ASP A 173 -6.83 1.30 -11.40
CA ASP A 173 -6.76 -0.14 -11.65
C ASP A 173 -6.15 -0.43 -13.02
N LYS A 174 -6.58 0.32 -14.06
CA LYS A 174 -5.98 0.20 -15.39
C LYS A 174 -4.50 0.53 -15.36
N ARG A 175 -4.09 1.61 -14.68
CA ARG A 175 -2.68 1.99 -14.56
C ARG A 175 -1.86 0.94 -13.78
N ASP A 176 -2.39 0.44 -12.67
CA ASP A 176 -1.72 -0.54 -11.81
C ASP A 176 -1.56 -1.88 -12.53
N THR A 177 -2.55 -2.31 -13.31
CA THR A 177 -2.51 -3.60 -14.05
C THR A 177 -1.73 -3.53 -15.35
N THR A 178 -1.67 -2.38 -16.03
CA THR A 178 -1.00 -2.24 -17.35
C THR A 178 0.41 -1.64 -17.28
N ARG A 179 0.89 -1.23 -16.10
CA ARG A 179 2.26 -0.70 -15.98
C ARG A 179 3.28 -1.75 -16.40
N LYS A 180 4.29 -1.32 -17.18
CA LYS A 180 5.37 -2.20 -17.66
C LYS A 180 6.20 -2.80 -16.53
N ASN A 181 6.32 -2.10 -15.41
CA ASN A 181 7.17 -2.49 -14.29
C ASN A 181 6.32 -2.88 -13.08
N SER A 182 6.46 -4.14 -12.65
CA SER A 182 5.75 -4.70 -11.49
C SER A 182 4.22 -4.57 -11.54
N PRO A 183 3.52 -4.90 -12.63
CA PRO A 183 2.06 -4.74 -12.69
C PRO A 183 1.36 -5.43 -11.52
N LEU A 184 0.21 -4.90 -11.12
CA LEU A 184 -0.68 -5.52 -10.15
C LEU A 184 -1.13 -6.86 -10.74
N MET A 185 -0.54 -7.93 -10.22
CA MET A 185 -0.84 -9.30 -10.59
C MET A 185 -0.85 -10.16 -9.34
N ARG A 186 -1.76 -11.14 -9.33
CA ARG A 186 -1.78 -12.18 -8.31
C ARG A 186 -0.62 -13.15 -8.59
N SER A 187 0.22 -13.44 -7.60
CA SER A 187 1.18 -14.53 -7.72
C SER A 187 0.46 -15.88 -7.72
N ASP A 188 1.04 -16.90 -8.37
CA ASP A 188 0.37 -18.21 -8.52
C ASP A 188 0.07 -18.89 -7.17
N ASP A 189 0.89 -18.61 -6.16
CA ASP A 189 0.78 -19.10 -4.79
C ASP A 189 -0.02 -18.18 -3.85
N ALA A 190 -0.58 -17.08 -4.35
CA ALA A 190 -1.39 -16.17 -3.53
C ALA A 190 -2.82 -16.68 -3.35
N ILE A 191 -3.27 -16.70 -2.09
CA ILE A 191 -4.66 -16.97 -1.74
C ILE A 191 -5.51 -15.78 -2.18
N TYR A 192 -6.48 -16.05 -3.05
CA TYR A 192 -7.42 -15.05 -3.54
C TYR A 192 -8.61 -14.89 -2.58
N LEU A 193 -8.91 -13.66 -2.19
CA LEU A 193 -10.00 -13.32 -1.30
C LEU A 193 -10.90 -12.27 -1.94
N ASN A 194 -12.11 -12.69 -2.32
CA ASN A 194 -13.15 -11.76 -2.76
C ASN A 194 -13.89 -11.20 -1.53
N THR A 195 -13.62 -9.93 -1.21
CA THR A 195 -14.13 -9.24 -0.03
C THR A 195 -15.45 -8.50 -0.27
N THR A 196 -16.08 -8.68 -1.43
CA THR A 196 -17.29 -7.94 -1.84
C THR A 196 -18.41 -8.03 -0.81
N LYS A 197 -18.64 -9.22 -0.26
CA LYS A 197 -19.73 -9.51 0.70
C LYS A 197 -19.21 -9.82 2.11
N MET A 198 -17.95 -9.48 2.39
CA MET A 198 -17.32 -9.75 3.67
C MET A 198 -17.14 -8.44 4.46
N SER A 199 -17.43 -8.49 5.74
CA SER A 199 -16.96 -7.54 6.75
C SER A 199 -15.45 -7.61 6.91
N VAL A 200 -14.85 -6.59 7.53
CA VAL A 200 -13.41 -6.56 7.75
C VAL A 200 -13.00 -7.69 8.71
N GLU A 201 -13.81 -7.95 9.73
CA GLU A 201 -13.61 -9.00 10.73
C GLU A 201 -13.64 -10.40 10.11
N GLU A 202 -14.57 -10.66 9.17
CA GLU A 202 -14.61 -11.93 8.44
C GLU A 202 -13.36 -12.13 7.58
N VAL A 203 -12.89 -11.08 6.90
CA VAL A 203 -11.65 -11.16 6.09
C VAL A 203 -10.44 -11.41 6.99
N VAL A 204 -10.33 -10.70 8.10
CA VAL A 204 -9.25 -10.89 9.09
C VAL A 204 -9.28 -12.31 9.65
N SER A 205 -10.46 -12.81 10.02
CA SER A 205 -10.60 -14.16 10.60
C SER A 205 -10.24 -15.23 9.59
N ARG A 206 -10.70 -15.10 8.34
CA ARG A 206 -10.31 -16.01 7.26
C ARG A 206 -8.80 -16.01 7.01
N ILE A 207 -8.15 -14.84 7.04
CA ILE A 207 -6.69 -14.77 6.89
C ILE A 207 -6.01 -15.45 8.09
N CYS A 208 -6.49 -15.22 9.32
CA CYS A 208 -5.94 -15.89 10.50
C CYS A 208 -6.01 -17.42 10.39
N GLU A 209 -7.12 -18.01 9.92
CA GLU A 209 -7.24 -19.46 9.70
C GLU A 209 -6.14 -19.98 8.74
N GLU A 210 -5.89 -19.26 7.65
CA GLU A 210 -4.83 -19.61 6.70
C GLU A 210 -3.42 -19.49 7.33
N LEU A 211 -3.25 -18.58 8.29
CA LEU A 211 -2.01 -18.37 9.04
C LEU A 211 -1.81 -19.40 10.16
N GLU A 212 -2.86 -20.01 10.72
CA GLU A 212 -2.73 -21.04 11.77
C GLU A 212 -1.87 -22.24 11.32
N SER A 213 -1.90 -22.55 10.02
CA SER A 213 -1.03 -23.57 9.40
C SER A 213 0.47 -23.23 9.45
N VAL A 214 0.81 -21.97 9.68
CA VAL A 214 2.19 -21.42 9.72
C VAL A 214 2.62 -21.12 11.14
N VAL A 215 1.74 -20.53 11.96
CA VAL A 215 2.06 -20.19 13.36
C VAL A 215 2.33 -21.47 14.18
N LYS A 216 1.57 -22.56 13.97
CA LYS A 216 1.84 -23.85 14.63
C LYS A 216 3.17 -24.50 14.24
N LYS A 217 3.82 -24.07 13.14
CA LYS A 217 5.14 -24.57 12.72
C LYS A 217 6.32 -23.84 13.38
N GLN A 218 6.11 -22.67 13.98
CA GLN A 218 7.18 -21.92 14.66
C GLN A 218 7.33 -22.28 16.14
N ASP A 219 6.41 -23.09 16.69
CA ASP A 219 6.41 -23.56 18.09
C ASP A 219 6.99 -24.98 18.30
N PHE A 220 7.79 -25.52 17.35
CA PHE A 220 8.46 -26.82 17.47
C PHE A 220 9.97 -26.75 17.16
#